data_AF-A0AAV2IKX9-F1
#
_entry.id   AF-A0AAV2IKX9-F1
#
_cell.length_a   1.000
_cell.length_b   1.000
_cell.length_c   1.000
_cell.angle_alpha   90.00
_cell.angle_beta   90.00
_cell.angle_gamma   90.00
#
_symmetry.space_group_name_H-M   'P 1'
#
loop_
_entity.id
_entity.type
_entity.pdbx_description
1 polymer ?
#
loop_
_entity_poly.entity_id
_entity_poly.type
_entity_poly.pdbx_seq_one_letter_code
_entity_poly.pdbx_strand_id
1 'polypeptide(L)'
;VGSLSGDVLIYTGFLSYSGPFNQLFRNKLIHNWHQDIFGRRIPTTKNLHIVDGLVDTTTISGWHIEGLPNDELSVQNGIITTMATRYPLIIDPQGQAKTWIKSREKQRQLQVTSLNLKYFRQHLEDALSLGRPLLIEDVGEDLDPALDNILEKNFIKSGSMLKV
;
A
#
# COMPACT_ATOMS: atom_id res chain seq x y z
N VAL A 1 -24.76 15.80 2.05
CA VAL A 1 -23.59 16.68 1.86
C VAL A 1 -23.13 17.10 3.24
N GLY A 2 -22.06 16.50 3.76
CA GLY A 2 -21.57 16.80 5.12
C GLY A 2 -20.73 15.68 5.75
N SER A 3 -20.91 14.43 5.36
CA SER A 3 -20.20 13.26 5.93
C SER A 3 -18.78 13.06 5.42
N LEU A 4 -18.40 13.71 4.31
CA LEU A 4 -17.12 13.47 3.63
C LEU A 4 -15.92 13.61 4.56
N SER A 5 -15.90 14.62 5.44
CA SER A 5 -14.78 14.84 6.37
C SER A 5 -14.60 13.67 7.35
N GLY A 6 -15.70 13.13 7.89
CA GLY A 6 -15.65 11.96 8.75
C GLY A 6 -15.30 10.68 7.99
N ASP A 7 -15.84 10.51 6.79
CA ASP A 7 -15.56 9.34 5.95
C ASP A 7 -14.07 9.27 5.56
N VAL A 8 -13.51 10.40 5.09
CA VAL A 8 -12.08 10.54 4.76
C VAL A 8 -11.18 10.31 5.97
N LEU A 9 -11.60 10.74 7.17
CA LEU A 9 -10.83 10.50 8.39
C LEU A 9 -10.70 8.99 8.66
N ILE A 10 -11.79 8.23 8.49
CA ILE A 10 -11.79 6.77 8.68
C ILE A 10 -10.97 6.09 7.59
N TYR A 11 -11.14 6.46 6.32
CA TYR A 11 -10.34 5.92 5.22
C TYR A 11 -8.84 6.16 5.41
N THR A 12 -8.47 7.38 5.83
CA THR A 12 -7.08 7.74 6.10
C THR A 12 -6.53 6.95 7.28
N GLY A 13 -7.31 6.80 8.35
CA GLY A 13 -6.95 5.96 9.49
C GLY A 13 -6.70 4.52 9.07
N PHE A 14 -7.57 3.96 8.23
CA PHE A 14 -7.42 2.62 7.68
C PHE A 14 -6.13 2.48 6.85
N LEU A 15 -5.91 3.35 5.87
CA LEU A 15 -4.72 3.32 5.01
C LEU A 15 -3.41 3.53 5.78
N SER A 16 -3.45 4.29 6.88
CA SER A 16 -2.26 4.64 7.65
C SER A 16 -1.90 3.62 8.73
N TYR A 17 -2.89 2.96 9.33
CA TYR A 17 -2.68 2.18 10.56
C TYR A 17 -3.11 0.72 10.47
N SER A 18 -3.96 0.33 9.51
CA SER A 18 -4.50 -1.05 9.48
C SER A 18 -3.55 -2.10 8.90
N GLY A 19 -2.52 -1.69 8.15
CA GLY A 19 -1.61 -2.58 7.41
C GLY A 19 -1.07 -3.75 8.24
N PRO A 20 -0.48 -3.52 9.42
CA PRO A 20 0.12 -4.57 10.24
C PRO A 20 -0.86 -5.55 10.90
N PHE A 21 -2.16 -5.28 10.86
CA PHE A 21 -3.16 -6.02 11.65
C PHE A 21 -3.96 -7.02 10.82
N ASN A 22 -4.43 -8.08 11.48
CA ASN A 22 -5.38 -9.03 10.89
C ASN A 22 -6.82 -8.47 10.86
N GLN A 23 -7.74 -9.21 10.21
CA GLN A 23 -9.14 -8.80 10.06
C GLN A 23 -9.83 -8.43 11.38
N LEU A 24 -9.62 -9.23 12.44
CA LEU A 24 -10.26 -9.01 13.75
C LEU A 24 -9.82 -7.67 14.35
N PHE A 25 -8.52 -7.39 14.35
CA PHE A 25 -7.98 -6.14 14.86
C PHE A 25 -8.37 -4.94 13.98
N ARG A 26 -8.39 -5.09 12.66
CA ARG A 26 -8.87 -4.03 11.74
C ARG A 26 -10.33 -3.66 12.03
N ASN A 27 -11.20 -4.65 12.19
CA ASN A 27 -12.61 -4.43 12.55
C ASN A 27 -12.73 -3.68 13.88
N LYS A 28 -11.90 -4.04 14.88
CA LYS A 28 -11.87 -3.36 16.18
C LYS A 28 -11.41 -1.90 16.04
N LEU A 29 -10.36 -1.63 15.25
CA LEU A 29 -9.88 -0.27 15.00
C LEU A 29 -10.96 0.59 14.33
N ILE A 30 -11.55 0.09 13.24
CA ILE A 30 -12.62 0.77 12.51
C ILE A 30 -13.81 1.06 13.42
N HIS A 31 -14.25 0.08 14.21
CA HIS A 31 -15.33 0.26 15.17
C HIS A 31 -15.00 1.34 16.21
N ASN A 32 -13.81 1.32 16.80
CA ASN A 32 -13.38 2.32 17.78
C ASN A 32 -13.32 3.72 17.17
N TRP A 33 -12.82 3.86 15.94
CA TRP A 33 -12.78 5.15 15.23
C TRP A 33 -14.19 5.67 14.96
N HIS A 34 -15.12 4.80 14.53
CA HIS A 34 -16.52 5.17 14.36
C HIS A 34 -17.15 5.69 15.67
N GLN A 35 -16.91 5.01 16.79
CA GLN A 35 -17.43 5.43 18.10
C GLN A 35 -16.87 6.79 18.52
N ASP A 36 -15.56 7.03 18.36
CA ASP A 36 -14.92 8.30 18.72
C ASP A 36 -15.43 9.47 17.84
N ILE A 37 -15.51 9.26 16.52
CA ILE A 37 -16.02 10.24 15.57
C ILE A 37 -17.49 10.58 15.86
N PHE A 38 -18.31 9.57 16.16
CA PHE A 38 -19.71 9.77 16.55
C PHE A 38 -19.82 10.54 17.87
N GLY A 39 -19.02 10.19 18.89
CA GLY A 39 -18.97 10.89 20.17
C GLY A 39 -18.57 12.36 20.04
N ARG A 40 -17.69 12.67 19.07
CA ARG A 40 -17.26 14.04 18.72
C ARG A 40 -18.26 14.80 17.83
N ARG A 41 -19.39 14.17 17.46
CA ARG A 41 -20.41 14.74 16.57
C ARG A 41 -19.86 15.16 15.20
N ILE A 42 -18.81 14.49 14.74
CA ILE A 42 -18.29 14.68 13.38
C ILE A 42 -19.24 13.95 12.42
N PRO A 43 -19.76 14.61 11.37
CA PRO A 43 -20.65 13.95 10.44
C PRO A 43 -19.93 12.82 9.68
N THR A 44 -20.55 11.66 9.60
CA THR A 44 -20.01 10.46 8.93
C THR A 44 -21.18 9.67 8.34
N THR A 45 -20.94 9.00 7.23
CA THR A 45 -21.91 8.12 6.59
C THR A 45 -22.17 6.93 7.52
N LYS A 46 -23.47 6.62 7.73
CA LYS A 46 -23.87 5.47 8.55
C LYS A 46 -23.47 4.19 7.83
N ASN A 47 -22.91 3.22 8.56
CA ASN A 47 -22.45 1.94 8.02
C ASN A 47 -21.46 2.11 6.85
N LEU A 48 -20.44 2.95 7.05
CA LEU A 48 -19.39 3.16 6.06
C LEU A 48 -18.63 1.87 5.77
N HIS A 49 -18.74 1.37 4.54
CA HIS A 49 -17.91 0.26 4.08
C HIS A 49 -16.59 0.80 3.52
N ILE A 50 -15.47 0.34 4.08
CA ILE A 50 -14.12 0.84 3.73
C ILE A 50 -13.77 0.54 2.28
N VAL A 51 -14.05 -0.69 1.83
CA VAL A 51 -13.70 -1.16 0.49
C VAL A 51 -14.40 -0.31 -0.58
N ASP A 52 -15.72 -0.19 -0.49
CA ASP A 52 -16.56 0.52 -1.47
C ASP A 52 -16.20 2.00 -1.63
N GLY A 53 -15.66 2.62 -0.57
CA GLY A 53 -15.25 4.02 -0.58
C GLY A 53 -13.87 4.29 -1.17
N LEU A 54 -13.02 3.27 -1.26
CA LEU A 54 -11.62 3.39 -1.67
C LEU A 54 -11.37 2.80 -3.06
N VAL A 55 -12.12 1.79 -3.45
CA VAL A 55 -11.90 1.08 -4.71
C VAL A 55 -13.22 0.62 -5.32
N ASP A 56 -13.32 0.69 -6.66
CA ASP A 56 -14.50 0.23 -7.38
C ASP A 56 -14.43 -1.28 -7.71
N THR A 57 -15.58 -1.87 -8.01
CA THR A 57 -15.71 -3.31 -8.28
C THR A 57 -14.96 -3.77 -9.54
N THR A 58 -14.73 -2.87 -10.51
CA THR A 58 -13.94 -3.17 -11.72
C THR A 58 -12.48 -3.36 -11.34
N THR A 59 -11.94 -2.47 -10.51
CA THR A 59 -10.56 -2.59 -10.01
C THR A 59 -10.37 -3.86 -9.18
N ILE A 60 -11.30 -4.18 -8.28
CA ILE A 60 -11.27 -5.44 -7.51
C ILE A 60 -11.29 -6.66 -8.45
N SER A 61 -12.17 -6.65 -9.46
CA SER A 61 -12.25 -7.74 -10.45
C SER A 61 -10.94 -7.90 -11.22
N GLY A 62 -10.29 -6.78 -11.57
CA GLY A 62 -8.95 -6.76 -12.16
C GLY A 62 -7.92 -7.44 -11.27
N TRP A 63 -7.90 -7.12 -9.98
CA TRP A 63 -6.99 -7.76 -9.02
C TRP A 63 -7.19 -9.28 -8.93
N HIS A 64 -8.43 -9.77 -9.01
CA HIS A 64 -8.69 -11.21 -9.04
C HIS A 64 -8.13 -11.89 -10.30
N ILE A 65 -8.25 -11.25 -11.46
CA ILE A 65 -7.64 -11.74 -12.71
C ILE A 65 -6.12 -11.76 -12.58
N GLU A 66 -5.54 -10.79 -11.87
CA GLU A 66 -4.11 -10.70 -11.59
C GLU A 66 -3.63 -11.71 -10.52
N GLY A 67 -4.55 -12.40 -9.83
CA GLY A 67 -4.24 -13.45 -8.85
C GLY A 67 -4.37 -13.05 -7.38
N LEU A 68 -4.97 -11.89 -7.07
CA LEU A 68 -5.33 -11.52 -5.69
C LEU A 68 -6.49 -12.41 -5.20
N PRO A 69 -6.40 -13.02 -4.01
CA PRO A 69 -7.51 -13.80 -3.46
C PRO A 69 -8.79 -12.96 -3.26
N ASN A 70 -9.94 -13.64 -3.25
CA ASN A 70 -11.27 -13.03 -3.20
C ASN A 70 -11.82 -12.82 -1.79
N ASP A 71 -11.02 -13.07 -0.75
CA ASP A 71 -11.39 -12.77 0.62
C ASP A 71 -11.23 -11.28 0.95
N GLU A 72 -12.00 -10.81 1.92
CA GLU A 72 -12.02 -9.40 2.32
C GLU A 72 -10.65 -8.89 2.79
N LEU A 73 -9.89 -9.72 3.50
CA LEU A 73 -8.56 -9.34 4.02
C LEU A 73 -7.58 -9.11 2.86
N SER A 74 -7.60 -9.98 1.84
CA SER A 74 -6.80 -9.82 0.63
C SER A 74 -7.16 -8.56 -0.15
N VAL A 75 -8.45 -8.26 -0.33
CA VAL A 75 -8.90 -7.01 -0.97
C VAL A 75 -8.43 -5.79 -0.18
N GLN A 76 -8.57 -5.81 1.15
CA GLN A 76 -8.05 -4.77 2.03
C GLN A 76 -6.53 -4.59 1.93
N ASN A 77 -5.77 -5.68 1.83
CA ASN A 77 -4.33 -5.62 1.60
C ASN A 77 -4.00 -5.04 0.23
N GLY A 78 -4.80 -5.36 -0.80
CA GLY A 78 -4.70 -4.76 -2.12
C GLY A 78 -4.91 -3.25 -2.09
N ILE A 79 -5.92 -2.78 -1.36
CA ILE A 79 -6.17 -1.34 -1.14
C ILE A 79 -4.96 -0.68 -0.48
N ILE A 80 -4.45 -1.23 0.63
CA ILE A 80 -3.30 -0.66 1.34
C ILE A 80 -2.06 -0.64 0.45
N THR A 81 -1.80 -1.72 -0.30
CA THR A 81 -0.64 -1.81 -1.20
C THR A 81 -0.68 -0.78 -2.32
N THR A 82 -1.89 -0.41 -2.78
CA THR A 82 -2.07 0.44 -3.97
C THR A 82 -2.39 1.89 -3.66
N MET A 83 -2.90 2.18 -2.48
CA MET A 83 -3.37 3.52 -2.09
C MET A 83 -2.65 4.12 -0.89
N ALA A 84 -1.95 3.32 -0.07
CA ALA A 84 -1.18 3.89 1.03
C ALA A 84 -0.06 4.77 0.48
N THR A 85 0.25 5.83 1.23
CA THR A 85 1.28 6.80 0.82
C THR A 85 2.69 6.25 1.03
N ARG A 86 2.89 5.32 1.95
CA ARG A 86 4.19 4.70 2.23
C ARG A 86 4.39 3.46 1.37
N TYR A 87 5.63 3.17 0.99
CA TYR A 87 5.94 1.93 0.30
C TYR A 87 5.61 0.73 1.20
N PRO A 88 4.83 -0.26 0.71
CA PRO A 88 4.37 -1.37 1.55
C PRO A 88 5.48 -2.40 1.75
N LEU A 89 5.75 -2.75 3.02
CA LEU A 89 6.46 -3.98 3.37
C LEU A 89 5.43 -5.11 3.48
N ILE A 90 5.60 -6.15 2.68
CA ILE A 90 4.61 -7.23 2.55
C ILE A 90 5.14 -8.49 3.23
N ILE A 91 4.38 -8.98 4.23
CA ILE A 91 4.63 -10.26 4.89
C ILE A 91 3.80 -11.33 4.17
N ASP A 92 4.44 -12.14 3.34
CA ASP A 92 3.76 -13.09 2.44
C ASP A 92 4.39 -14.50 2.50
N PRO A 93 4.04 -15.31 3.51
CA PRO A 93 4.59 -16.67 3.64
C PRO A 93 4.14 -17.61 2.52
N GLN A 94 3.04 -17.30 1.82
CA GLN A 94 2.46 -18.15 0.78
C GLN A 94 2.87 -17.72 -0.64
N GLY A 95 3.54 -16.57 -0.80
CA GLY A 95 3.94 -16.03 -2.10
C GLY A 95 2.77 -15.52 -2.97
N GLN A 96 1.59 -15.32 -2.39
CA GLN A 96 0.39 -14.89 -3.11
C GLN A 96 0.48 -13.43 -3.53
N ALA A 97 0.84 -12.55 -2.59
CA ALA A 97 1.00 -11.12 -2.87
C ALA A 97 2.13 -10.88 -3.88
N LYS A 98 3.24 -11.62 -3.76
CA LYS A 98 4.32 -11.61 -4.74
C LYS A 98 3.83 -11.94 -6.15
N THR A 99 3.04 -13.01 -6.28
CA THR A 99 2.50 -13.45 -7.58
C THR A 99 1.57 -12.39 -8.17
N TRP A 100 0.67 -11.84 -7.35
CA TRP A 100 -0.23 -10.77 -7.75
C TRP A 100 0.51 -9.51 -8.23
N ILE A 101 1.51 -9.02 -7.49
CA ILE A 101 2.29 -7.83 -7.86
C ILE A 101 3.04 -8.04 -9.17
N LYS A 102 3.65 -9.23 -9.37
CA LYS A 102 4.33 -9.58 -10.63
C LYS A 102 3.37 -9.60 -11.81
N SER A 103 2.14 -10.08 -11.60
CA SER A 103 1.10 -10.10 -12.63
C SER A 103 0.64 -8.68 -12.99
N ARG A 104 0.32 -7.87 -11.97
CA ARG A 104 -0.19 -6.51 -12.07
C ARG A 104 0.80 -5.55 -12.76
N GLU A 105 2.06 -5.59 -12.36
CA GLU A 105 3.09 -4.66 -12.86
C GLU A 105 3.83 -5.22 -14.11
N LYS A 106 3.36 -6.35 -14.68
CA LYS A 106 3.99 -7.02 -15.83
C LYS A 106 4.18 -6.10 -17.04
N GLN A 107 3.15 -5.30 -17.38
CA GLN A 107 3.21 -4.37 -18.51
C GLN A 107 4.10 -3.15 -18.24
N ARG A 108 4.40 -2.86 -16.97
CA ARG A 108 5.21 -1.73 -16.53
C ARG A 108 6.69 -2.07 -16.35
N GLN A 109 7.11 -3.25 -16.81
CA GLN A 109 8.50 -3.72 -16.75
C GLN A 109 9.02 -3.79 -15.30
N LEU A 110 8.22 -4.39 -14.40
CA LEU A 110 8.60 -4.65 -13.01
C LEU A 110 10.01 -5.25 -12.92
N GLN A 111 10.89 -4.56 -12.20
CA GLN A 111 12.22 -5.05 -11.88
C GLN A 111 12.18 -5.77 -10.54
N VAL A 112 12.72 -6.99 -10.50
CA VAL A 112 12.79 -7.80 -9.28
C VAL A 112 14.24 -7.88 -8.84
N THR A 113 14.50 -7.61 -7.56
CA THR A 113 15.85 -7.60 -6.98
C THR A 113 15.82 -8.09 -5.53
N SER A 114 16.98 -8.26 -4.90
CA SER A 114 17.12 -8.55 -3.47
C SER A 114 18.32 -7.77 -2.93
N LEU A 115 18.30 -7.43 -1.64
CA LEU A 115 19.38 -6.68 -0.97
C LEU A 115 20.73 -7.41 -1.04
N ASN A 116 20.71 -8.74 -1.13
CA ASN A 116 21.90 -9.57 -1.19
C ASN A 116 22.54 -9.65 -2.59
N LEU A 117 21.89 -9.12 -3.63
CA LEU A 117 22.41 -9.17 -4.99
C LEU A 117 23.45 -8.07 -5.22
N LYS A 118 24.56 -8.44 -5.85
CA LYS A 118 25.65 -7.51 -6.22
C LYS A 118 25.17 -6.27 -6.97
N TYR A 119 24.12 -6.40 -7.78
CA TYR A 119 23.58 -5.33 -8.63
C TYR A 119 22.37 -4.61 -8.01
N PHE A 120 22.08 -4.80 -6.72
CA PHE A 120 20.95 -4.16 -6.05
C PHE A 120 20.89 -2.65 -6.26
N ARG A 121 22.00 -1.94 -6.00
CA ARG A 121 22.06 -0.47 -6.14
C ARG A 121 21.87 0.00 -7.58
N GLN A 122 22.41 -0.73 -8.55
CA GLN A 122 22.19 -0.44 -9.96
C GLN A 122 20.71 -0.61 -10.33
N HIS A 123 20.09 -1.70 -9.88
CA HIS A 123 18.66 -1.94 -10.12
C HIS A 123 17.78 -0.86 -9.50
N LEU A 124 18.16 -0.37 -8.31
CA LEU A 124 17.48 0.72 -7.63
C LEU A 124 17.58 2.03 -8.42
N GLU A 125 18.79 2.40 -8.86
CA GLU A 125 19.04 3.59 -9.67
C GLU A 125 18.30 3.56 -11.01
N ASP A 126 18.33 2.41 -11.71
CA ASP A 126 17.63 2.21 -12.97
C ASP A 126 16.12 2.35 -12.79
N ALA A 127 15.56 1.73 -11.74
CA ALA A 127 14.13 1.79 -11.46
C ALA A 127 13.67 3.23 -11.16
N LEU A 128 14.43 3.97 -10.36
CA LEU A 128 14.17 5.38 -10.07
C LEU A 128 14.28 6.26 -11.32
N SER A 129 15.33 6.08 -12.12
CA SER A 129 15.60 6.91 -13.29
C SER A 129 14.60 6.67 -14.43
N LEU A 130 14.17 5.42 -14.62
CA LEU A 130 13.26 5.02 -15.69
C LEU A 130 11.79 5.01 -15.27
N GLY A 131 11.50 5.24 -13.98
CA GLY A 131 10.15 5.16 -13.44
C GLY A 131 9.56 3.75 -13.49
N ARG A 132 10.40 2.72 -13.36
CA ARG A 132 9.97 1.32 -13.36
C ARG A 132 9.60 0.87 -11.94
N PRO A 133 8.52 0.08 -11.77
CA PRO A 133 8.25 -0.55 -10.49
C PRO A 133 9.43 -1.46 -10.06
N LEU A 134 9.77 -1.43 -8.77
CA LEU A 134 10.80 -2.27 -8.18
C LEU A 134 10.19 -3.15 -7.08
N LEU A 135 10.38 -4.46 -7.16
CA LEU A 135 10.06 -5.41 -6.11
C LEU A 135 11.36 -5.92 -5.49
N ILE A 136 11.53 -5.69 -4.20
CA ILE A 136 12.66 -6.20 -3.42
C ILE A 136 12.19 -7.46 -2.68
N GLU A 137 12.79 -8.60 -3.00
CA GLU A 137 12.50 -9.90 -2.39
C GLU A 137 13.48 -10.21 -1.25
N ASP A 138 13.04 -11.09 -0.36
CA ASP A 138 13.83 -11.62 0.77
C ASP A 138 14.41 -10.51 1.68
N VAL A 139 13.57 -9.51 1.96
CA VAL A 139 13.90 -8.41 2.87
C VAL A 139 14.03 -8.96 4.29
N GLY A 140 15.23 -8.82 4.87
CA GLY A 140 15.54 -9.20 6.25
C GLY A 140 15.26 -8.07 7.24
N GLU A 141 15.81 -8.20 8.44
CA GLU A 141 15.72 -7.16 9.48
C GLU A 141 16.60 -5.94 9.16
N ASP A 142 17.73 -6.17 8.49
CA ASP A 142 18.66 -5.13 8.06
C ASP A 142 18.36 -4.68 6.63
N LEU A 143 18.24 -3.36 6.45
CA LEU A 143 18.07 -2.71 5.15
C LEU A 143 19.37 -2.02 4.71
N ASP A 144 19.63 -1.96 3.40
CA ASP A 144 20.71 -1.13 2.86
C ASP A 144 20.37 0.36 3.11
N PRO A 145 21.24 1.15 3.78
CA PRO A 145 21.01 2.57 4.03
C PRO A 145 20.73 3.42 2.79
N ALA A 146 21.07 2.91 1.59
CA ALA A 146 20.68 3.53 0.32
C ALA A 146 19.15 3.67 0.16
N LEU A 147 18.34 2.91 0.91
CA LEU A 147 16.89 2.98 0.88
C LEU A 147 16.30 4.09 1.76
N ASP A 148 17.05 4.63 2.74
CA ASP A 148 16.48 5.52 3.76
C ASP A 148 15.83 6.77 3.14
N ASN A 149 16.56 7.50 2.30
CA ASN A 149 16.04 8.69 1.60
C ASN A 149 14.83 8.36 0.71
N ILE A 150 14.79 7.16 0.13
CA ILE A 150 13.72 6.73 -0.77
C ILE A 150 12.47 6.41 0.03
N LEU A 151 12.60 5.62 1.10
CA LEU A 151 11.50 5.19 1.95
C LEU A 151 10.88 6.39 2.68
N GLU A 152 11.70 7.35 3.09
CA GLU A 152 11.26 8.61 3.69
C GLU A 152 10.74 9.63 2.66
N LYS A 153 10.92 9.35 1.36
CA LYS A 153 10.62 10.26 0.25
C LYS A 153 11.32 11.62 0.38
N ASN A 154 12.52 11.60 0.94
CA ASN A 154 13.38 12.76 1.12
C ASN A 154 14.12 13.08 -0.18
N PHE A 155 13.39 13.65 -1.14
CA PHE A 155 13.93 14.03 -2.45
C PHE A 155 14.35 15.50 -2.47
N ILE A 156 15.59 15.77 -2.88
CA ILE A 156 16.08 17.13 -3.09
C ILE A 156 15.72 17.57 -4.50
N LYS A 157 14.86 18.59 -4.60
CA LYS A 157 14.50 19.19 -5.89
C LYS A 157 15.62 20.09 -6.39
N SER A 158 16.30 19.67 -7.46
CA SER A 158 17.33 20.46 -8.16
C SER A 158 16.80 20.88 -9.53
N GLY A 159 16.15 22.05 -9.60
CA GLY A 159 15.46 22.52 -10.80
C GLY A 159 14.14 21.79 -11.02
N SER A 160 13.97 21.15 -12.19
CA SER A 160 12.82 20.28 -12.50
C SER A 160 13.04 18.81 -12.12
N MET A 161 14.28 18.42 -11.77
CA MET A 161 14.62 17.04 -11.41
C MET A 161 14.59 16.84 -9.89
N LEU A 162 14.11 15.67 -9.47
CA LEU A 162 14.23 15.19 -8.09
C LEU A 162 15.50 14.33 -8.01
N LYS A 163 16.36 14.64 -7.05
CA LYS A 163 17.54 13.84 -6.72
C LYS A 163 17.30 13.12 -5.39
N VAL A 164 17.81 11.90 -5.31
CA VAL A 164 17.83 11.06 -4.10
C VAL A 164 19.23 11.09 -3.50
#